data_AF-A0A6M4NQZ1-F1
#
_entry.id   AF-A0A6M4NQZ1-F1
#
_cell.length_a   1.000
_cell.length_b   1.000
_cell.length_c   1.000
_cell.angle_alpha   90.00
_cell.angle_beta   90.00
_cell.angle_gamma   90.00
#
_symmetry.space_group_name_H-M   'P 1'
#
loop_
_entity.id
_entity.type
_entity.pdbx_description
1 polymer ?
#
loop_
_entity_poly.entity_id
_entity_poly.type
_entity_poly.pdbx_seq_one_letter_code
_entity_poly.pdbx_strand_id
1 'polypeptide(L)'
;MKKQQKQTKTSDKICFFAISSTRVFWLNILSLGFYQLYWFYKNWQILRSSGIKANPTIRAWIFPFFFVFPLFMNIKNTISPDRLTHIFLWFAPCLFIIDSLLSIFMPDEILIWLLIEITVIILTSFIMRRIQNAINKHNSDNNPQITLRKKPTVGEIVTVILLPALILISCSYSYIKAYNLYKNIIAIDEPQNFMTAVTFKHLSVYPFVCEQQGYIMKNYQQEFLRAYADEIEIYEQDLRKQKTNMTEAWQKQPQNVITFIINLTFQELEEAGTTMTEIAQALEKKTISPKEACAILDRTAAIFFEKNITLKNNIQNKIKSL
;
A
#
# COMPACT_ATOMS: atom_id res chain seq x y z
N MET A 1 66.09 3.86 7.96
CA MET A 1 65.32 3.80 9.22
C MET A 1 64.41 5.03 9.33
N LYS A 2 63.14 4.92 8.94
CA LYS A 2 62.13 5.97 9.15
C LYS A 2 61.32 5.61 10.39
N LYS A 3 61.38 6.45 11.43
CA LYS A 3 60.62 6.30 12.67
C LYS A 3 59.13 6.33 12.36
N GLN A 4 58.44 5.22 12.62
CA GLN A 4 56.98 5.17 12.69
C GLN A 4 56.52 6.03 13.86
N GLN A 5 55.84 7.15 13.58
CA GLN A 5 55.07 7.87 14.57
C GLN A 5 53.85 7.00 14.94
N LYS A 6 53.96 6.39 16.11
CA LYS A 6 52.90 5.68 16.81
C LYS A 6 51.85 6.73 17.20
N GLN A 7 50.77 6.83 16.43
CA GLN A 7 49.58 7.60 16.81
C GLN A 7 49.05 7.04 18.14
N THR A 8 49.26 7.80 19.21
CA THR A 8 48.67 7.57 20.52
C THR A 8 47.16 7.68 20.40
N LYS A 9 46.50 6.52 20.45
CA LYS A 9 45.04 6.37 20.48
C LYS A 9 44.54 6.90 21.82
N THR A 10 44.17 8.18 21.87
CA THR A 10 43.31 8.69 22.95
C THR A 10 42.01 7.90 22.90
N SER A 11 41.54 7.46 24.06
CA SER A 11 40.23 6.83 24.23
C SER A 11 39.16 7.89 23.99
N ASP A 12 38.88 8.18 22.72
CA ASP A 12 37.84 9.15 22.35
C ASP A 12 36.48 8.55 22.69
N LYS A 13 35.82 9.10 23.70
CA LYS A 13 34.47 8.69 24.11
C LYS A 13 33.51 8.83 22.92
N ILE A 14 32.66 7.82 22.74
CA ILE A 14 31.71 7.75 21.63
C ILE A 14 30.74 8.94 21.68
N CYS A 15 30.66 9.68 20.57
CA CYS A 15 29.74 10.79 20.34
C CYS A 15 28.65 10.40 19.32
N PHE A 16 27.60 11.22 19.22
CA PHE A 16 26.44 11.00 18.34
C PHE A 16 26.14 12.24 17.48
N PHE A 17 25.12 12.14 16.61
CA PHE A 17 24.77 13.22 15.70
C PHE A 17 24.33 14.50 16.43
N ALA A 18 25.09 15.58 16.26
CA ALA A 18 24.85 16.87 16.91
C ALA A 18 23.98 17.79 16.05
N ILE A 19 22.75 17.99 16.48
CA ILE A 19 21.76 18.88 15.86
C ILE A 19 20.81 19.43 16.92
N SER A 20 20.29 20.65 16.73
CA SER A 20 19.27 21.21 17.63
C SER A 20 18.09 20.25 17.79
N SER A 21 17.66 20.00 19.02
CA SER A 21 16.53 19.12 19.33
C SER A 21 15.20 19.68 18.81
N THR A 22 15.01 21.00 18.88
CA THR A 22 13.85 21.68 18.28
C THR A 22 13.86 21.51 16.76
N ARG A 23 15.04 21.47 16.15
CA ARG A 23 15.17 21.22 14.72
C ARG A 23 14.79 19.77 14.37
N VAL A 24 15.21 18.77 15.15
CA VAL A 24 14.78 17.38 14.96
C VAL A 24 13.26 17.24 15.07
N PHE A 25 12.64 17.90 16.05
CA PHE A 25 11.19 17.91 16.22
C PHE A 25 10.46 18.37 14.95
N TRP A 26 10.82 19.56 14.43
CA TRP A 26 10.16 20.10 13.25
C TRP A 26 10.49 19.35 11.98
N LEU A 27 11.75 18.93 11.78
CA LEU A 27 12.11 18.18 10.58
C LEU A 27 11.38 16.84 10.53
N ASN A 28 11.14 16.19 11.68
CA ASN A 28 10.35 14.96 11.72
C ASN A 28 8.90 15.19 11.28
N ILE A 29 8.22 16.21 11.82
CA ILE A 29 6.85 16.55 11.44
C ILE A 29 6.76 16.93 9.96
N LEU A 30 7.63 17.83 9.49
CA LEU A 30 7.61 18.32 8.11
C LEU A 30 7.95 17.24 7.09
N SER A 31 8.74 16.24 7.50
CA SER A 31 9.05 15.07 6.67
C SER A 31 7.99 13.96 6.74
N LEU A 32 6.87 14.16 7.46
CA LEU A 32 5.89 13.10 7.73
C LEU A 32 6.52 11.86 8.37
N GLY A 33 7.40 12.04 9.36
CA GLY A 33 8.06 10.95 10.09
C GLY A 33 9.36 10.41 9.44
N PHE A 34 9.60 10.66 8.14
CA PHE A 34 10.75 10.10 7.42
C PHE A 34 12.12 10.59 7.90
N TYR A 35 12.17 11.73 8.57
CA TYR A 35 13.41 12.27 9.14
C TYR A 35 14.06 11.32 10.15
N GLN A 36 13.29 10.43 10.78
CA GLN A 36 13.82 9.36 11.63
C GLN A 36 14.85 8.49 10.92
N LEU A 37 14.61 8.11 9.67
CA LEU A 37 15.53 7.28 8.88
C LEU A 37 16.83 8.03 8.60
N TYR A 38 16.73 9.31 8.22
CA TYR A 38 17.90 10.17 8.05
C TYR A 38 18.67 10.33 9.37
N TRP A 39 17.97 10.50 10.49
CA TRP A 39 18.55 10.60 11.81
C TRP A 39 19.27 9.29 12.23
N PHE A 40 18.68 8.12 11.97
CA PHE A 40 19.32 6.82 12.18
C PHE A 40 20.58 6.69 11.34
N TYR A 41 20.49 7.05 10.05
CA TYR A 41 21.62 7.04 9.13
C TYR A 41 22.79 7.87 9.66
N LYS A 42 22.54 9.11 10.11
CA LYS A 42 23.58 10.00 10.63
C LYS A 42 24.23 9.46 11.90
N ASN A 43 23.45 8.88 12.81
CA ASN A 43 24.01 8.29 14.02
C ASN A 43 24.81 7.03 13.72
N TRP A 44 24.33 6.14 12.84
CA TRP A 44 25.10 4.98 12.39
C TRP A 44 26.38 5.37 11.67
N GLN A 45 26.36 6.46 10.90
CA GLN A 45 27.56 6.99 10.24
C GLN A 45 28.63 7.41 11.27
N ILE A 46 28.21 8.04 12.37
CA ILE A 46 29.13 8.47 13.43
C ILE A 46 29.64 7.26 14.22
N LEU A 47 28.77 6.33 14.59
CA LEU A 47 29.20 5.09 15.26
C LEU A 47 30.20 4.31 14.40
N ARG A 48 30.02 4.32 13.08
CA ARG A 48 31.00 3.75 12.14
C ARG A 48 32.35 4.44 12.22
N SER A 49 32.38 5.78 12.24
CA SER A 49 33.65 6.53 12.39
C SER A 49 34.32 6.29 13.75
N SER A 50 33.55 5.98 14.80
CA SER A 50 34.06 5.63 16.13
C SER A 50 34.59 4.18 16.23
N GLY A 51 34.63 3.44 15.12
CA GLY A 51 35.22 2.10 15.04
C GLY A 51 34.22 0.94 15.09
N ILE A 52 32.91 1.21 15.22
CA ILE A 52 31.89 0.17 15.14
C ILE A 52 31.71 -0.26 13.68
N LYS A 53 31.89 -1.54 13.36
CA LYS A 53 31.63 -2.06 12.01
C LYS A 53 30.12 -2.05 11.73
N ALA A 54 29.66 -0.97 11.09
CA ALA A 54 28.27 -0.76 10.70
C ALA A 54 28.20 -0.22 9.26
N ASN A 55 27.23 -0.70 8.47
CA ASN A 55 26.85 -0.06 7.22
C ASN A 55 25.64 0.86 7.47
N PRO A 56 25.81 2.20 7.45
CA PRO A 56 24.74 3.11 7.82
C PRO A 56 23.53 3.07 6.88
N THR A 57 23.76 2.84 5.59
CA THR A 57 22.69 2.84 4.58
C THR A 57 21.77 1.63 4.74
N ILE A 58 22.37 0.43 4.85
CA ILE A 58 21.62 -0.81 5.07
C ILE A 58 20.79 -0.72 6.35
N ARG A 59 21.40 -0.18 7.42
CA ARG A 59 20.77 -0.12 8.75
C ARG A 59 19.69 0.94 8.89
N ALA A 60 19.72 2.00 8.09
CA ALA A 60 18.80 3.12 8.24
C ALA A 60 17.71 3.18 7.17
N TRP A 61 17.99 2.74 5.94
CA TRP A 61 17.05 2.89 4.82
C TRP A 61 16.48 1.56 4.34
N ILE A 62 17.27 0.48 4.36
CA ILE A 62 16.86 -0.81 3.80
C ILE A 62 16.23 -1.70 4.88
N PHE A 63 16.86 -1.77 6.05
CA PHE A 63 16.41 -2.61 7.17
C PHE A 63 16.27 -1.84 8.50
N PRO A 64 15.61 -0.67 8.53
CA PRO A 64 15.53 0.14 9.75
C PRO A 64 14.91 -0.62 10.93
N PHE A 65 13.93 -1.48 10.68
CA PHE A 65 13.28 -2.33 11.68
C PHE A 65 14.27 -3.16 12.51
N PHE A 66 15.24 -3.80 11.86
CA PHE A 66 16.22 -4.67 12.54
C PHE A 66 17.29 -3.88 13.29
N PHE A 67 17.58 -2.67 12.84
CA PHE A 67 18.72 -1.89 13.31
C PHE A 67 18.34 -0.65 14.14
N VAL A 68 17.05 -0.41 14.39
CA VAL A 68 16.59 0.62 15.33
C VAL A 68 16.97 0.23 16.76
N PHE A 69 16.65 -0.97 17.23
CA PHE A 69 16.99 -1.40 18.60
C PHE A 69 18.50 -1.35 18.91
N PRO A 70 19.39 -1.91 18.07
CA PRO A 70 20.83 -1.80 18.29
C PRO A 70 21.33 -0.34 18.39
N LEU A 71 20.75 0.59 17.63
CA LEU A 71 21.12 2.00 17.71
C LEU A 71 20.77 2.60 19.08
N PHE A 72 19.54 2.37 19.53
CA PHE A 72 19.06 2.86 20.82
C PHE A 72 19.80 2.21 21.99
N MET A 73 20.21 0.95 21.87
CA MET A 73 21.08 0.30 22.86
C MET A 73 22.47 0.93 22.93
N ASN A 74 23.07 1.29 21.79
CA ASN A 74 24.34 2.03 21.80
C ASN A 74 24.19 3.38 22.50
N ILE A 75 23.09 4.10 22.24
CA ILE A 75 22.78 5.37 22.91
C ILE A 75 22.61 5.14 24.42
N LYS A 76 21.80 4.16 24.82
CA LYS A 76 21.56 3.80 26.23
C LYS A 76 22.85 3.45 26.98
N ASN A 77 23.72 2.65 26.36
CA ASN A 77 24.96 2.19 27.01
C ASN A 77 26.02 3.29 27.08
N THR A 78 25.88 4.36 26.28
CA THR A 78 26.85 5.46 26.21
C THR A 78 26.40 6.66 27.06
N ILE A 79 25.10 6.93 27.13
CA ILE A 79 24.54 8.07 27.87
C ILE A 79 24.14 7.63 29.28
N SER A 80 24.46 8.45 30.27
CA SER A 80 24.17 8.15 31.67
C SER A 80 22.65 8.09 31.96
N PRO A 81 22.20 7.17 32.84
CA PRO A 81 20.78 6.89 33.07
C PRO A 81 20.00 8.05 33.71
N ASP A 82 20.69 9.00 34.37
CA ASP A 82 20.11 10.24 34.91
C ASP A 82 19.62 11.21 33.83
N ARG A 83 20.12 11.07 32.58
CA ARG A 83 19.86 12.02 31.50
C ARG A 83 18.78 11.58 30.53
N LEU A 84 18.41 10.30 30.55
CA LEU A 84 17.45 9.73 29.63
C LEU A 84 16.60 8.68 30.31
N THR A 85 15.31 8.97 30.47
CA THR A 85 14.36 8.03 31.04
C THR A 85 14.32 6.77 30.18
N HIS A 86 14.55 5.61 30.81
CA HIS A 86 14.58 4.32 30.13
C HIS A 86 13.35 4.06 29.25
N ILE A 87 12.18 4.59 29.64
CA ILE A 87 10.95 4.45 28.86
C ILE A 87 11.10 4.99 27.43
N PHE A 88 11.74 6.14 27.23
CA PHE A 88 11.89 6.75 25.90
C PHE A 88 12.78 5.94 24.96
N LEU A 89 13.77 5.23 25.51
CA LEU A 89 14.69 4.38 24.75
C LEU A 89 14.05 3.08 24.25
N TRP A 90 13.00 2.61 24.91
CA TRP A 90 12.23 1.44 24.50
C TRP A 90 11.00 1.83 23.70
N PHE A 91 10.33 2.91 24.07
CA PHE A 91 9.09 3.34 23.42
C PHE A 91 9.34 3.84 22.00
N ALA A 92 10.42 4.59 21.75
CA ALA A 92 10.76 5.08 20.41
C ALA A 92 10.96 3.95 19.37
N PRO A 93 11.83 2.93 19.59
CA PRO A 93 11.97 1.84 18.64
C PRO A 93 10.71 0.99 18.52
N CYS A 94 9.97 0.77 19.62
CA CYS A 94 8.69 0.04 19.57
C CYS A 94 7.64 0.78 18.75
N LEU A 95 7.46 2.10 18.96
CA LEU A 95 6.53 2.91 18.18
C LEU A 95 6.90 2.87 16.69
N PHE A 96 8.17 3.07 16.34
CA PHE A 96 8.62 3.00 14.95
C PHE A 96 8.31 1.64 14.30
N ILE A 97 8.51 0.55 15.03
CA ILE A 97 8.24 -0.81 14.57
C ILE A 97 6.75 -1.06 14.39
N ILE A 98 5.95 -0.71 15.40
CA ILE A 98 4.49 -0.90 15.38
C ILE A 98 3.89 -0.09 14.24
N ASP A 99 4.29 1.17 14.11
CA ASP A 99 3.90 2.07 13.03
C ASP A 99 4.22 1.48 11.65
N SER A 100 5.46 1.03 11.45
CA SER A 100 5.89 0.36 10.22
C SER A 100 5.04 -0.88 9.90
N LEU A 101 4.65 -1.66 10.91
CA LEU A 101 3.82 -2.86 10.72
C LEU A 101 2.36 -2.50 10.44
N LEU A 102 1.78 -1.54 11.16
CA LEU A 102 0.40 -1.09 10.97
C LEU A 102 0.20 -0.45 9.59
N SER A 103 1.23 0.22 9.03
CA SER A 103 1.16 0.78 7.69
C SER A 103 0.93 -0.27 6.57
N ILE A 104 1.23 -1.55 6.83
CA ILE A 104 0.95 -2.67 5.91
C ILE A 104 -0.55 -3.00 5.90
N PHE A 105 -1.22 -2.84 7.05
CA PHE A 105 -2.63 -3.14 7.24
C PHE A 105 -3.43 -1.84 7.17
N MET A 106 -3.50 -1.22 5.98
CA MET A 106 -4.34 -0.03 5.80
C MET A 106 -5.82 -0.40 6.02
N PRO A 107 -6.51 0.22 6.99
CA PRO A 107 -7.95 0.04 7.17
C PRO A 107 -8.74 0.81 6.11
N ASP A 108 -9.98 0.37 5.85
CA ASP A 108 -10.87 0.98 4.84
C ASP A 108 -11.22 2.46 5.16
N GLU A 109 -11.13 2.86 6.44
CA GLU A 109 -11.42 4.22 6.90
C GLU A 109 -10.18 5.13 6.89
N ILE A 110 -9.94 5.78 5.74
CA ILE A 110 -8.81 6.68 5.50
C ILE A 110 -8.67 7.79 6.56
N LEU A 111 -9.78 8.38 7.03
CA LEU A 111 -9.73 9.50 7.98
C LEU A 111 -9.18 9.08 9.35
N ILE A 112 -9.65 7.96 9.89
CA ILE A 112 -9.17 7.43 11.17
C ILE A 112 -7.68 7.11 11.08
N TRP A 113 -7.26 6.49 9.98
CA TRP A 113 -5.86 6.16 9.75
C TRP A 113 -4.96 7.41 9.70
N LEU A 114 -5.38 8.46 9.00
CA LEU A 114 -4.65 9.73 8.97
C LEU A 114 -4.52 10.36 10.37
N LEU A 115 -5.56 10.31 11.20
CA LEU A 115 -5.51 10.84 12.56
C LEU A 115 -4.55 10.05 13.46
N ILE A 116 -4.52 8.72 13.32
CA ILE A 116 -3.57 7.86 14.03
C ILE A 116 -2.13 8.21 13.61
N GLU A 117 -1.88 8.29 12.30
CA GLU A 117 -0.55 8.58 11.75
C GLU A 117 -0.01 9.94 12.23
N ILE A 118 -0.84 11.00 12.13
CA ILE A 118 -0.48 12.32 12.64
C ILE A 118 -0.16 12.27 14.14
N THR A 119 -0.95 11.52 14.91
CA THR A 119 -0.74 11.37 16.35
C THR A 119 0.59 10.67 16.65
N VAL A 120 0.91 9.59 15.92
CA VAL A 120 2.17 8.84 16.06
C VAL A 120 3.38 9.70 15.67
N ILE A 121 3.29 10.46 14.57
CA ILE A 121 4.35 11.38 14.14
C ILE A 121 4.62 12.44 15.21
N ILE A 122 3.57 13.06 15.77
CA ILE A 122 3.71 14.09 16.81
C ILE A 122 4.34 13.48 18.07
N LEU A 123 3.82 12.35 18.55
CA LEU A 123 4.33 11.66 19.73
C LEU A 123 5.81 11.29 19.56
N THR A 124 6.16 10.69 18.43
CA THR A 124 7.54 10.27 18.13
C THR A 124 8.46 11.47 18.02
N SER A 125 7.99 12.60 17.46
CA SER A 125 8.76 13.85 17.40
C SER A 125 9.10 14.40 18.79
N PHE A 126 8.16 14.34 19.74
CA PHE A 126 8.42 14.70 21.13
C PHE A 126 9.47 13.79 21.77
N ILE A 127 9.39 12.48 21.55
CA ILE A 127 10.36 11.52 22.09
C ILE A 127 11.74 11.76 21.48
N MET A 128 11.84 11.92 20.16
CA MET A 128 13.10 12.25 19.47
C MET A 128 13.73 13.53 20.00
N ARG A 129 12.93 14.57 20.26
CA ARG A 129 13.42 15.82 20.84
C ARG A 129 14.08 15.59 22.21
N ARG A 130 13.48 14.76 23.06
CA ARG A 130 14.04 14.40 24.38
C ARG A 130 15.36 13.63 24.23
N ILE A 131 15.40 12.64 23.34
CA ILE A 131 16.61 11.85 23.07
C ILE A 131 17.72 12.72 22.50
N GLN A 132 17.41 13.59 21.54
CA GLN A 132 18.39 14.50 20.95
C GLN A 132 18.95 15.49 21.97
N ASN A 133 18.13 15.97 22.92
CA ASN A 133 18.61 16.80 24.04
C ASN A 133 19.63 16.05 24.90
N ALA A 134 19.36 14.80 25.26
CA ALA A 134 20.28 13.98 26.04
C ALA A 134 21.59 13.73 25.28
N ILE A 135 21.50 13.43 23.98
CA ILE A 135 22.65 13.28 23.08
C ILE A 135 23.48 14.56 23.02
N ASN A 136 22.85 15.71 22.81
CA ASN A 136 23.57 16.98 22.70
C ASN A 136 24.31 17.34 23.99
N LYS A 137 23.68 17.10 25.15
CA LYS A 137 24.31 17.31 26.45
C LYS A 137 25.50 16.36 26.66
N HIS A 138 25.33 15.07 26.33
CA HIS A 138 26.42 14.09 26.37
C HIS A 138 27.59 14.48 25.45
N ASN A 139 27.30 14.89 24.21
CA ASN A 139 28.31 15.34 23.26
C ASN A 139 29.06 16.57 23.79
N SER A 140 28.35 17.56 24.33
CA SER A 140 28.95 18.78 24.87
C SER A 140 29.90 18.50 26.04
N ASP A 141 29.53 17.59 26.94
CA ASP A 141 30.33 17.27 28.12
C ASP A 141 31.60 16.47 27.78
N ASN A 142 31.53 15.62 26.75
CA ASN A 142 32.64 14.71 26.40
C ASN A 142 33.51 15.22 25.25
N ASN A 143 32.99 16.13 24.42
CA ASN A 143 33.75 16.75 23.34
C ASN A 143 33.23 18.18 23.06
N PRO A 144 33.75 19.18 23.80
CA PRO A 144 33.30 20.59 23.69
C PRO A 144 33.49 21.20 22.29
N GLN A 145 34.33 20.61 21.45
CA GLN A 145 34.55 21.04 20.06
C GLN A 145 33.37 20.68 19.14
N ILE A 146 32.51 19.74 19.55
CA ILE A 146 31.30 19.37 18.79
C ILE A 146 30.25 20.47 18.97
N THR A 147 30.15 21.33 17.96
CA THR A 147 29.11 22.35 17.90
C THR A 147 27.83 21.83 17.23
N LEU A 148 26.68 22.38 17.65
CA LEU A 148 25.40 22.08 17.01
C LEU A 148 25.40 22.57 15.56
N ARG A 149 24.94 21.70 14.66
CA ARG A 149 24.83 22.03 13.24
C ARG A 149 23.78 23.13 13.00
N LYS A 150 24.23 24.26 12.45
CA LYS A 150 23.37 25.42 12.13
C LYS A 150 22.72 25.34 10.74
N LYS A 151 23.47 24.93 9.72
CA LYS A 151 22.99 24.92 8.31
C LYS A 151 22.35 23.59 7.92
N PRO A 152 21.34 23.61 7.03
CA PRO A 152 20.81 22.40 6.43
C PRO A 152 21.77 21.75 5.45
N THR A 153 21.78 20.43 5.45
CA THR A 153 22.49 19.59 4.48
C THR A 153 21.56 19.23 3.33
N VAL A 154 22.15 18.89 2.18
CA VAL A 154 21.39 18.37 1.04
C VAL A 154 20.51 17.18 1.44
N GLY A 155 21.03 16.25 2.26
CA GLY A 155 20.26 15.11 2.77
C GLY A 155 19.02 15.52 3.57
N GLU A 156 19.13 16.52 4.46
CA GLU A 156 17.97 17.03 5.21
C GLU A 156 16.93 17.66 4.28
N ILE A 157 17.36 18.41 3.25
CA ILE A 157 16.47 19.04 2.27
C ILE A 157 15.73 17.95 1.46
N VAL A 158 16.45 16.94 0.97
CA VAL A 158 15.87 15.83 0.22
C VAL A 158 14.82 15.10 1.08
N THR A 159 15.12 14.82 2.35
CA THR A 159 14.19 14.10 3.24
C THR A 159 12.94 14.91 3.60
N VAL A 160 13.03 16.23 3.69
CA VAL A 160 11.90 17.08 4.10
C VAL A 160 11.06 17.55 2.92
N ILE A 161 11.64 17.70 1.73
CA ILE A 161 10.93 18.24 0.56
C ILE A 161 10.57 17.13 -0.42
N LEU A 162 11.56 16.40 -0.93
CA LEU A 162 11.34 15.49 -2.06
C LEU A 162 10.56 14.24 -1.64
N LEU A 163 10.89 13.64 -0.50
CA LEU A 163 10.23 12.42 -0.01
C LEU A 163 8.73 12.64 0.28
N PRO A 164 8.32 13.66 1.06
CA PRO A 164 6.89 13.97 1.25
C PRO A 164 6.17 14.33 -0.05
N ALA A 165 6.82 15.09 -0.95
CA ALA A 165 6.21 15.42 -2.23
C ALA A 165 5.93 14.18 -3.09
N LEU A 166 6.88 13.24 -3.16
CA LEU A 166 6.69 11.97 -3.87
C LEU A 166 5.54 11.14 -3.29
N ILE A 167 5.42 11.10 -1.95
CA ILE A 167 4.32 10.40 -1.27
C ILE A 167 3.00 11.06 -1.59
N LEU A 168 2.90 12.38 -1.49
CA LEU A 168 1.67 13.11 -1.81
C LEU A 168 1.25 12.93 -3.27
N ILE A 169 2.20 12.93 -4.21
CA ILE A 169 1.95 12.65 -5.63
C ILE A 169 1.44 11.22 -5.81
N SER A 170 2.10 10.24 -5.19
CA SER A 170 1.68 8.83 -5.25
C SER A 170 0.28 8.63 -4.68
N CYS A 171 -0.01 9.20 -3.51
CA CYS A 171 -1.33 9.14 -2.89
C CYS A 171 -2.39 9.82 -3.76
N SER A 172 -2.07 10.97 -4.36
CA SER A 172 -2.97 11.68 -5.27
C SER A 172 -3.27 10.85 -6.51
N TYR A 173 -2.27 10.19 -7.08
CA TYR A 173 -2.45 9.30 -8.23
C TYR A 173 -3.33 8.09 -7.86
N SER A 174 -3.06 7.43 -6.74
CA SER A 174 -3.88 6.32 -6.23
C SER A 174 -5.31 6.75 -5.95
N TYR A 175 -5.50 7.92 -5.33
CA TYR A 175 -6.82 8.49 -5.05
C TYR A 175 -7.59 8.80 -6.33
N ILE A 176 -6.96 9.42 -7.34
CA ILE A 176 -7.60 9.70 -8.64
C ILE A 176 -8.00 8.39 -9.32
N LYS A 177 -7.13 7.37 -9.29
CA LYS A 177 -7.43 6.04 -9.85
C LYS A 177 -8.62 5.39 -9.12
N ALA A 178 -8.62 5.42 -7.79
CA ALA A 178 -9.70 4.88 -6.96
C ALA A 178 -11.00 5.66 -7.14
N TYR A 179 -10.94 6.98 -7.21
CA TYR A 179 -12.10 7.84 -7.47
C TYR A 179 -12.68 7.61 -8.86
N ASN A 180 -11.85 7.46 -9.89
CA ASN A 180 -12.32 7.14 -11.23
C ASN A 180 -12.95 5.74 -11.29
N LEU A 181 -12.35 4.76 -10.61
CA LEU A 181 -12.92 3.42 -10.44
C LEU A 181 -14.28 3.49 -9.72
N TYR A 182 -14.33 4.18 -8.58
CA TYR A 182 -15.53 4.39 -7.77
C TYR A 182 -16.63 5.13 -8.53
N LYS A 183 -16.29 6.19 -9.26
CA LYS A 183 -17.22 6.95 -10.11
C LYS A 183 -17.78 6.09 -11.25
N ASN A 184 -16.96 5.25 -11.85
CA ASN A 184 -17.41 4.28 -12.85
C ASN A 184 -18.29 3.18 -12.22
N ILE A 185 -18.05 2.80 -10.97
CA ILE A 185 -18.89 1.85 -10.21
C ILE A 185 -20.21 2.51 -9.76
N ILE A 186 -20.23 3.77 -9.34
CA ILE A 186 -21.47 4.49 -8.98
C ILE A 186 -22.35 4.75 -10.20
N ALA A 187 -21.76 4.96 -11.38
CA ALA A 187 -22.53 4.98 -12.62
C ALA A 187 -23.34 3.68 -12.82
N ILE A 188 -22.94 2.59 -12.17
CA ILE A 188 -23.57 1.27 -12.15
C ILE A 188 -24.50 1.10 -10.91
N ASP A 189 -24.48 1.99 -9.92
CA ASP A 189 -25.12 1.82 -8.59
C ASP A 189 -26.61 2.21 -8.53
N GLU A 190 -27.20 2.71 -9.62
CA GLU A 190 -28.65 2.53 -9.79
C GLU A 190 -28.92 1.06 -10.12
N PRO A 191 -29.84 0.36 -9.42
CA PRO A 191 -30.11 -1.07 -9.65
C PRO A 191 -30.34 -1.42 -11.12
N GLN A 192 -30.90 -0.47 -11.87
CA GLN A 192 -31.10 -0.56 -13.30
C GLN A 192 -29.78 -0.50 -14.09
N ASN A 193 -28.84 0.38 -13.75
CA ASN A 193 -27.53 0.45 -14.41
C ASN A 193 -26.67 -0.79 -14.09
N PHE A 194 -26.78 -1.34 -12.88
CA PHE A 194 -26.14 -2.62 -12.51
C PHE A 194 -26.65 -3.76 -13.37
N MET A 195 -27.96 -3.96 -13.43
CA MET A 195 -28.54 -5.02 -14.25
C MET A 195 -28.28 -4.80 -15.75
N THR A 196 -28.30 -3.55 -16.23
CA THR A 196 -27.89 -3.21 -17.60
C THR A 196 -26.45 -3.64 -17.87
N ALA A 197 -25.51 -3.27 -16.98
CA ALA A 197 -24.10 -3.53 -17.15
C ALA A 197 -23.76 -5.03 -17.05
N VAL A 198 -24.37 -5.74 -16.11
CA VAL A 198 -24.22 -7.21 -15.95
C VAL A 198 -24.78 -7.93 -17.17
N THR A 199 -26.01 -7.61 -17.57
CA THR A 199 -26.66 -8.22 -18.74
C THR A 199 -25.86 -7.93 -20.00
N PHE A 200 -25.41 -6.69 -20.19
CA PHE A 200 -24.55 -6.32 -21.30
C PHE A 200 -23.21 -7.07 -21.29
N LYS A 201 -22.55 -7.15 -20.14
CA LYS A 201 -21.27 -7.88 -19.99
C LYS A 201 -21.44 -9.33 -20.44
N HIS A 202 -22.47 -10.03 -19.97
CA HIS A 202 -22.70 -11.43 -20.29
C HIS A 202 -23.24 -11.69 -21.70
N LEU A 203 -24.07 -10.81 -22.24
CA LEU A 203 -24.67 -11.01 -23.56
C LEU A 203 -23.84 -10.47 -24.72
N SER A 204 -22.95 -9.50 -24.48
CA SER A 204 -22.23 -8.82 -25.56
C SER A 204 -20.73 -8.80 -25.35
N VAL A 205 -20.24 -8.50 -24.14
CA VAL A 205 -18.79 -8.34 -23.91
C VAL A 205 -18.06 -9.67 -23.89
N TYR A 206 -18.53 -10.66 -23.12
CA TYR A 206 -17.88 -11.98 -23.11
C TYR A 206 -17.84 -12.61 -24.51
N PRO A 207 -18.94 -12.65 -25.29
CA PRO A 207 -18.91 -13.14 -26.67
C PRO A 207 -17.92 -12.37 -27.55
N PHE A 208 -17.93 -11.04 -27.50
CA PHE A 208 -17.03 -10.20 -28.28
C PHE A 208 -15.56 -10.45 -27.92
N VAL A 209 -15.22 -10.44 -26.63
CA VAL A 209 -13.85 -10.66 -26.16
C VAL A 209 -13.37 -12.06 -26.53
N CYS A 210 -14.20 -13.08 -26.35
CA CYS A 210 -13.85 -14.45 -26.73
C CYS A 210 -13.69 -14.61 -28.25
N GLU A 211 -14.48 -13.90 -29.05
CA GLU A 211 -14.31 -13.86 -30.50
C GLU A 211 -12.97 -13.25 -30.90
N GLN A 212 -12.53 -12.17 -30.23
CA GLN A 212 -11.19 -11.60 -30.41
C GLN A 212 -10.06 -12.59 -30.04
N GLN A 213 -10.32 -13.51 -29.10
CA GLN A 213 -9.41 -14.62 -28.78
C GLN A 213 -9.54 -15.83 -29.74
N GLY A 214 -10.35 -15.71 -30.80
CA GLY A 214 -10.57 -16.76 -31.78
C GLY A 214 -11.49 -17.89 -31.30
N TYR A 215 -12.39 -17.63 -30.37
CA TYR A 215 -13.42 -18.55 -29.89
C TYR A 215 -14.83 -17.93 -29.96
N ILE A 216 -15.71 -18.52 -30.76
CA ILE A 216 -17.12 -18.11 -30.83
C ILE A 216 -17.92 -18.90 -29.79
N MET A 217 -18.47 -18.19 -28.80
CA MET A 217 -19.31 -18.79 -27.76
C MET A 217 -20.64 -19.26 -28.35
N LYS A 218 -21.09 -20.46 -27.95
CA LYS A 218 -22.33 -21.07 -28.49
C LYS A 218 -23.45 -21.16 -27.47
N ASN A 219 -23.11 -21.43 -26.21
CA ASN A 219 -24.08 -21.80 -25.17
C ASN A 219 -24.18 -20.72 -24.08
N TYR A 220 -23.10 -19.98 -23.84
CA TYR A 220 -22.98 -19.07 -22.70
C TYR A 220 -24.09 -18.04 -22.59
N GLN A 221 -24.43 -17.37 -23.69
CA GLN A 221 -25.49 -16.35 -23.70
C GLN A 221 -26.87 -16.97 -23.38
N GLN A 222 -27.17 -18.14 -23.92
CA GLN A 222 -28.43 -18.84 -23.67
C GLN A 222 -28.53 -19.32 -22.22
N GLU A 223 -27.44 -19.87 -21.68
CA GLU A 223 -27.40 -20.31 -20.28
C GLU A 223 -27.50 -19.13 -19.31
N PHE A 224 -26.90 -17.98 -19.64
CA PHE A 224 -27.09 -16.76 -18.84
C PHE A 224 -28.54 -16.29 -18.83
N LEU A 225 -29.17 -16.19 -20.02
CA LEU A 225 -30.58 -15.80 -20.14
C LEU A 225 -31.52 -16.76 -19.40
N ARG A 226 -31.21 -18.06 -19.44
CA ARG A 226 -31.97 -19.09 -18.72
C ARG A 226 -31.80 -18.97 -17.21
N ALA A 227 -30.58 -18.78 -16.74
CA ALA A 227 -30.27 -18.75 -15.32
C ALA A 227 -30.83 -17.51 -14.61
N TYR A 228 -30.83 -16.36 -15.28
CA TYR A 228 -31.30 -15.09 -14.74
C TYR A 228 -32.62 -14.62 -15.36
N ALA A 229 -33.44 -15.55 -15.86
CA ALA A 229 -34.68 -15.23 -16.57
C ALA A 229 -35.62 -14.34 -15.75
N ASP A 230 -35.81 -14.67 -14.46
CA ASP A 230 -36.70 -13.94 -13.56
C ASP A 230 -36.19 -12.51 -13.30
N GLU A 231 -34.89 -12.34 -13.03
CA GLU A 231 -34.32 -11.01 -12.80
C GLU A 231 -34.30 -10.15 -14.06
N ILE A 232 -34.04 -10.76 -15.22
CA ILE A 232 -34.08 -10.07 -16.52
C ILE A 232 -35.52 -9.66 -16.86
N GLU A 233 -36.52 -10.48 -16.57
CA GLU A 233 -37.93 -10.13 -16.80
C GLU A 233 -38.36 -8.93 -15.95
N ILE A 234 -38.00 -8.92 -14.65
CA ILE A 234 -38.28 -7.79 -13.76
C ILE A 234 -37.64 -6.50 -14.31
N TYR A 235 -36.39 -6.59 -14.76
CA TYR A 235 -35.68 -5.47 -15.34
C TYR A 235 -36.28 -5.01 -16.68
N GLU A 236 -36.69 -5.92 -17.56
CA GLU A 236 -37.41 -5.60 -18.79
C GLU A 236 -38.73 -4.87 -18.52
N GLN A 237 -39.47 -5.29 -17.50
CA GLN A 237 -40.72 -4.63 -17.10
C GLN A 237 -40.46 -3.18 -16.66
N ASP A 238 -39.37 -2.93 -15.94
CA ASP A 238 -38.98 -1.58 -15.53
C ASP A 238 -38.52 -0.71 -16.70
N LEU A 239 -37.79 -1.27 -17.66
CA LEU A 239 -37.45 -0.58 -18.90
C LEU A 239 -38.70 -0.21 -19.72
N ARG A 240 -39.69 -1.11 -19.79
CA ARG A 240 -40.97 -0.83 -20.45
C ARG A 240 -41.73 0.32 -19.79
N LYS A 241 -41.72 0.42 -18.46
CA LYS A 241 -42.30 1.58 -17.73
C LYS A 241 -41.65 2.90 -18.14
N GLN A 242 -40.36 2.86 -18.45
CA GLN A 242 -39.58 4.01 -18.91
C GLN A 242 -39.63 4.22 -20.44
N LYS A 243 -40.44 3.44 -21.16
CA LYS A 243 -40.56 3.47 -22.62
C LYS A 243 -39.21 3.29 -23.35
N THR A 244 -38.34 2.46 -22.78
CA THR A 244 -37.06 2.06 -23.38
C THR A 244 -36.98 0.53 -23.43
N ASN A 245 -36.02 0.00 -24.16
CA ASN A 245 -35.70 -1.44 -24.18
C ASN A 245 -34.21 -1.66 -23.84
N MET A 246 -33.80 -2.92 -23.68
CA MET A 246 -32.42 -3.27 -23.30
C MET A 246 -31.39 -2.74 -24.31
N THR A 247 -31.69 -2.80 -25.60
CA THR A 247 -30.80 -2.34 -26.67
C THR A 247 -30.61 -0.82 -26.64
N GLU A 248 -31.69 -0.06 -26.41
CA GLU A 248 -31.64 1.39 -26.28
C GLU A 248 -30.96 1.83 -24.99
N ALA A 249 -31.22 1.13 -23.87
CA ALA A 249 -30.54 1.36 -22.60
C ALA A 249 -29.03 1.09 -22.71
N TRP A 250 -28.66 0.08 -23.51
CA TRP A 250 -27.29 -0.22 -23.85
C TRP A 250 -26.63 0.90 -24.68
N GLN A 251 -27.27 1.37 -25.75
CA GLN A 251 -26.71 2.40 -26.63
C GLN A 251 -26.53 3.76 -25.94
N LYS A 252 -27.30 4.02 -24.87
CA LYS A 252 -27.18 5.24 -24.05
C LYS A 252 -26.01 5.21 -23.07
N GLN A 253 -25.29 4.10 -22.93
CA GLN A 253 -24.18 3.98 -21.98
C GLN A 253 -22.98 4.86 -22.40
N PRO A 254 -22.36 5.60 -21.46
CA PRO A 254 -21.17 6.39 -21.75
C PRO A 254 -20.01 5.53 -22.27
N GLN A 255 -19.31 5.99 -23.31
CA GLN A 255 -18.22 5.22 -23.95
C GLN A 255 -17.09 4.82 -22.98
N ASN A 256 -16.83 5.64 -21.96
CA ASN A 256 -15.86 5.32 -20.90
C ASN A 256 -16.30 4.12 -20.05
N VAL A 257 -17.60 3.94 -19.81
CA VAL A 257 -18.15 2.78 -19.09
C VAL A 257 -18.01 1.52 -19.94
N ILE A 258 -18.34 1.60 -21.23
CA ILE A 258 -18.18 0.49 -22.19
C ILE A 258 -16.71 0.03 -22.22
N THR A 259 -15.79 0.97 -22.39
CA THR A 259 -14.35 0.69 -22.44
C THR A 259 -13.84 0.09 -21.13
N PHE A 260 -14.33 0.59 -19.99
CA PHE A 260 -13.99 0.06 -18.68
C PHE A 260 -14.44 -1.40 -18.52
N ILE A 261 -15.69 -1.73 -18.87
CA ILE A 261 -16.23 -3.10 -18.77
C ILE A 261 -15.46 -4.06 -19.69
N ILE A 262 -15.12 -3.63 -20.91
CA ILE A 262 -14.32 -4.43 -21.83
C ILE A 262 -12.94 -4.74 -21.22
N ASN A 263 -12.22 -3.71 -20.75
CA ASN A 263 -10.89 -3.88 -20.15
C ASN A 263 -10.93 -4.77 -18.91
N LEU A 264 -11.92 -4.58 -18.04
CA LEU A 264 -12.13 -5.42 -16.87
C LEU A 264 -12.36 -6.88 -17.26
N THR A 265 -13.16 -7.13 -18.30
CA THR A 265 -13.44 -8.49 -18.79
C THR A 265 -12.19 -9.14 -19.39
N PHE A 266 -11.35 -8.39 -20.10
CA PHE A 266 -10.05 -8.88 -20.57
C PHE A 266 -9.15 -9.29 -19.40
N GLN A 267 -9.05 -8.45 -18.35
CA GLN A 267 -8.27 -8.76 -17.15
C GLN A 267 -8.78 -10.01 -16.45
N GLU A 268 -10.08 -10.14 -16.24
CA GLU A 268 -10.69 -11.33 -15.61
C GLU A 268 -10.38 -12.62 -16.40
N LEU A 269 -10.40 -12.57 -17.73
CA LEU A 269 -10.09 -13.74 -18.56
C LEU A 269 -8.60 -14.08 -18.56
N GLU A 270 -7.71 -13.08 -18.49
CA GLU A 270 -6.27 -13.26 -18.37
C GLU A 270 -5.91 -13.87 -17.00
N GLU A 271 -6.50 -13.37 -15.93
CA GLU A 271 -6.36 -13.92 -14.57
C GLU A 271 -6.89 -15.35 -14.50
N ALA A 272 -8.08 -15.61 -15.04
CA ALA A 272 -8.64 -16.96 -15.10
C ALA A 272 -7.75 -17.92 -15.90
N GLY A 273 -7.19 -17.48 -17.04
CA GLY A 273 -6.22 -18.26 -17.81
C GLY A 273 -4.95 -18.58 -17.03
N THR A 274 -4.48 -17.64 -16.20
CA THR A 274 -3.32 -17.82 -15.32
C THR A 274 -3.61 -18.82 -14.20
N THR A 275 -4.71 -18.65 -13.48
CA THR A 275 -5.13 -19.59 -12.42
C THR A 275 -5.35 -20.99 -12.97
N MET A 276 -5.98 -21.09 -14.15
CA MET A 276 -6.19 -22.38 -14.82
C MET A 276 -4.87 -22.98 -15.30
N THR A 277 -3.89 -22.16 -15.69
CA THR A 277 -2.53 -22.61 -15.99
C THR A 277 -1.82 -23.18 -14.76
N GLU A 278 -1.96 -22.56 -13.59
CA GLU A 278 -1.40 -23.09 -12.33
C GLU A 278 -2.04 -24.43 -11.95
N ILE A 279 -3.36 -24.53 -12.05
CA ILE A 279 -4.10 -25.78 -11.84
C ILE A 279 -3.69 -26.85 -12.86
N ALA A 280 -3.53 -26.46 -14.13
CA ALA A 280 -3.10 -27.37 -15.18
C ALA A 280 -1.67 -27.88 -14.94
N GLN A 281 -0.74 -27.01 -14.55
CA GLN A 281 0.61 -27.39 -14.16
C GLN A 281 0.62 -28.35 -12.97
N ALA A 282 -0.24 -28.13 -11.97
CA ALA A 282 -0.42 -29.05 -10.85
C ALA A 282 -1.03 -30.40 -11.26
N LEU A 283 -1.71 -30.46 -12.41
CA LEU A 283 -2.35 -31.66 -12.98
C LEU A 283 -1.59 -32.22 -14.20
N GLU A 284 -0.30 -31.86 -14.38
CA GLU A 284 0.58 -32.23 -15.50
C GLU A 284 0.11 -31.83 -16.91
N LYS A 285 -0.95 -31.00 -17.03
CA LYS A 285 -1.41 -30.46 -18.31
C LYS A 285 -0.63 -29.19 -18.68
N LYS A 286 -0.44 -28.95 -19.99
CA LYS A 286 0.17 -27.72 -20.52
C LYS A 286 -0.61 -26.46 -20.11
N THR A 287 0.02 -25.30 -20.33
CA THR A 287 -0.57 -23.95 -20.15
C THR A 287 -1.90 -23.81 -20.90
N ILE A 288 -2.90 -23.22 -20.23
CA ILE A 288 -4.24 -22.98 -20.80
C ILE A 288 -4.23 -21.59 -21.45
N SER A 289 -4.52 -21.52 -22.74
CA SER A 289 -4.61 -20.28 -23.49
C SER A 289 -5.89 -19.48 -23.19
N PRO A 290 -5.93 -18.15 -23.39
CA PRO A 290 -7.16 -17.36 -23.26
C PRO A 290 -8.33 -17.90 -24.09
N LYS A 291 -8.03 -18.44 -25.28
CA LYS A 291 -9.00 -19.15 -26.13
C LYS A 291 -9.61 -20.38 -25.44
N GLU A 292 -8.79 -21.18 -24.77
CA GLU A 292 -9.26 -22.35 -24.03
C GLU A 292 -10.04 -21.95 -22.76
N ALA A 293 -9.68 -20.85 -22.10
CA ALA A 293 -10.46 -20.29 -20.99
C ALA A 293 -11.88 -19.91 -21.45
N CYS A 294 -12.00 -19.22 -22.59
CA CYS A 294 -13.30 -18.93 -23.23
C CYS A 294 -14.09 -20.21 -23.56
N ALA A 295 -13.42 -21.25 -24.07
CA ALA A 295 -14.06 -22.52 -24.37
C ALA A 295 -14.58 -23.25 -23.12
N ILE A 296 -13.83 -23.20 -22.02
CA ILE A 296 -14.23 -23.77 -20.74
C ILE A 296 -15.44 -23.01 -20.20
N LEU A 297 -15.36 -21.68 -20.16
CA LEU A 297 -16.44 -20.82 -19.68
C LEU A 297 -17.75 -21.09 -20.43
N ASP A 298 -17.70 -21.22 -21.76
CA ASP A 298 -18.85 -21.52 -22.62
C ASP A 298 -19.42 -22.93 -22.37
N ARG A 299 -18.57 -23.93 -22.15
CA ARG A 299 -19.01 -25.32 -21.87
C ARG A 299 -19.57 -25.48 -20.46
N THR A 300 -19.07 -24.71 -19.49
CA THR A 300 -19.47 -24.82 -18.08
C THR A 300 -20.47 -23.75 -17.66
N ALA A 301 -21.02 -22.97 -18.60
CA ALA A 301 -21.88 -21.82 -18.32
C ALA A 301 -23.06 -22.16 -17.39
N ALA A 302 -23.78 -23.25 -17.67
CA ALA A 302 -24.90 -23.71 -16.84
C ALA A 302 -24.50 -23.93 -15.38
N ILE A 303 -23.41 -24.69 -15.16
CA ILE A 303 -22.89 -25.01 -13.82
C ILE A 303 -22.40 -23.72 -13.12
N PHE A 304 -21.74 -22.85 -13.87
CA PHE A 304 -21.21 -21.58 -13.35
C PHE A 304 -22.34 -20.69 -12.81
N PHE A 305 -23.41 -20.50 -13.58
CA PHE A 305 -24.52 -19.65 -13.16
C PHE A 305 -25.37 -20.30 -12.06
N GLU A 306 -25.63 -21.61 -12.12
CA GLU A 306 -26.36 -22.34 -11.08
C GLU A 306 -25.68 -22.23 -9.70
N LYS A 307 -24.34 -22.34 -9.67
CA LYS A 307 -23.55 -22.18 -8.45
C LYS A 307 -23.65 -20.75 -7.89
N ASN A 308 -23.61 -19.74 -8.76
CA ASN A 308 -23.72 -18.33 -8.37
C ASN A 308 -25.11 -18.02 -7.79
N ILE A 309 -26.18 -18.55 -8.39
CA ILE A 309 -27.55 -18.39 -7.90
C ILE A 309 -27.73 -19.07 -6.54
N THR A 310 -27.23 -20.30 -6.39
CA THR A 310 -27.29 -21.04 -5.12
C THR A 310 -26.58 -20.29 -4.00
N LEU A 311 -25.40 -19.74 -4.28
CA LEU A 311 -24.64 -18.94 -3.32
C LEU A 311 -25.40 -17.66 -2.92
N LYS A 312 -25.95 -16.93 -3.90
CA LYS A 312 -26.79 -15.74 -3.66
C LYS A 312 -27.97 -16.06 -2.75
N ASN A 313 -28.69 -17.13 -3.02
CA ASN A 313 -29.85 -17.55 -2.23
C ASN A 313 -29.47 -17.94 -0.80
N ASN A 314 -28.35 -18.65 -0.62
CA ASN A 314 -27.84 -19.02 0.70
C ASN A 314 -27.47 -17.78 1.54
N ILE A 315 -26.84 -16.78 0.92
CA ILE A 315 -26.51 -15.51 1.59
C ILE A 315 -27.78 -14.75 1.98
N GLN A 316 -28.76 -14.63 1.07
CA GLN A 316 -30.02 -13.96 1.35
C GLN A 316 -30.83 -14.62 2.47
N ASN A 317 -30.88 -15.96 2.48
CA ASN A 317 -31.55 -16.71 3.54
C ASN A 317 -30.85 -16.52 4.89
N LYS A 318 -29.51 -16.48 4.91
CA LYS A 318 -28.72 -16.21 6.11
C LYS A 318 -28.94 -14.80 6.65
N ILE A 319 -29.05 -13.80 5.78
CA ILE A 319 -29.37 -12.41 6.15
C ILE A 319 -30.79 -12.31 6.71
N LYS A 320 -31.78 -13.00 6.12
CA LYS A 320 -33.16 -13.00 6.62
C LYS A 320 -33.34 -13.75 7.95
N SER A 321 -32.42 -14.65 8.29
CA SER A 321 -32.42 -15.41 9.55
C SER A 321 -31.71 -14.72 10.71
N LEU A 322 -31.04 -13.58 10.45
CA LEU A 322 -30.40 -12.72 11.43
C LEU A 322 -31.34 -11.59 11.85
#